data_AF-A0A2M7GYN5-F1
#
_entry.id   AF-A0A2M7GYN5-F1
#
_cell.length_a   1.000
_cell.length_b   1.000
_cell.length_c   1.000
_cell.angle_alpha   90.00
_cell.angle_beta   90.00
_cell.angle_gamma   90.00
#
_symmetry.space_group_name_H-M   'P 1'
#
loop_
_entity.id
_entity.type
_entity.pdbx_description
1 polymer ?
#
loop_
_entity_poly.entity_id
_entity_poly.type
_entity_poly.pdbx_seq_one_letter_code
_entity_poly.pdbx_strand_id
1 'polypeptide(L)'
;MKALLAEGVDVVLWQHFSLPANPLFQKKEGYGKGCPWSCPFYNKEISYNIEDYPQTNKLIENSFVVCSEPYPIYCQSLELMNYYVEGFRKVFENIEEVL
;
A
#
# COMPACT_ATOMS: atom_id res chain seq x y z
N MET A 1 -12.21 -2.34 2.04
CA MET A 1 -11.71 -3.65 1.52
C MET A 1 -12.57 -4.83 1.95
N LYS A 2 -12.93 -4.99 3.24
CA LYS A 2 -13.71 -6.18 3.71
C LYS A 2 -14.96 -6.46 2.88
N ALA A 3 -15.76 -5.43 2.57
CA ALA A 3 -16.95 -5.57 1.73
C ALA A 3 -16.64 -6.05 0.30
N LEU A 4 -15.61 -5.47 -0.35
CA LEU A 4 -15.15 -5.91 -1.68
C LEU A 4 -14.71 -7.38 -1.68
N LEU A 5 -13.95 -7.79 -0.67
CA LEU A 5 -13.53 -9.19 -0.51
C LEU A 5 -14.74 -10.13 -0.34
N ALA A 6 -15.78 -9.69 0.38
CA ALA A 6 -17.02 -10.46 0.54
C ALA A 6 -17.82 -10.60 -0.77
N GLU A 7 -17.73 -9.63 -1.67
CA GLU A 7 -18.29 -9.69 -3.02
C GLU A 7 -17.38 -10.43 -4.03
N GLY A 8 -16.28 -11.03 -3.57
CA GLY A 8 -15.37 -11.80 -4.41
C GLY A 8 -14.42 -10.95 -5.26
N VAL A 9 -14.34 -9.65 -4.99
CA VAL A 9 -13.38 -8.74 -5.64
C VAL A 9 -12.04 -8.85 -4.92
N ASP A 10 -11.04 -9.40 -5.60
CA ASP A 10 -9.72 -9.57 -5.02
C ASP A 10 -9.00 -8.22 -4.88
N VAL A 11 -8.75 -7.83 -3.64
CA VAL A 11 -8.09 -6.56 -3.30
C VAL A 11 -7.11 -6.73 -2.16
N VAL A 12 -5.93 -6.13 -2.31
CA VAL A 12 -4.86 -6.15 -1.32
C VAL A 12 -4.27 -4.77 -1.10
N LEU A 13 -3.54 -4.60 0.00
CA LEU A 13 -2.67 -3.44 0.17
C LEU A 13 -1.33 -3.74 -0.51
N TRP A 14 -0.82 -2.78 -1.28
CA TRP A 14 0.53 -2.86 -1.81
C TRP A 14 1.58 -2.71 -0.70
N GLN A 15 1.37 -1.74 0.18
CA GLN A 15 2.21 -1.48 1.35
C GLN A 15 1.34 -1.01 2.52
N HIS A 16 1.79 -1.29 3.75
CA HIS A 16 1.09 -0.91 4.98
C HIS A 16 1.58 0.42 5.56
N PHE A 17 2.78 0.85 5.18
CA PHE A 17 3.42 2.07 5.65
C PHE A 17 4.34 2.60 4.55
N SER A 18 4.60 3.90 4.57
CA SER A 18 5.55 4.53 3.65
C SER A 18 6.96 4.05 3.95
N LEU A 19 7.84 4.03 2.95
CA LEU A 19 9.22 3.59 3.14
C LEU A 19 9.95 4.33 4.28
N PRO A 20 9.78 5.67 4.46
CA PRO A 20 10.31 6.38 5.62
C PRO A 20 9.80 5.83 6.95
N ALA A 21 8.53 5.43 7.05
CA ALA A 21 7.91 4.88 8.25
C ALA A 21 8.30 3.41 8.53
N ASN A 22 8.95 2.72 7.58
CA ASN A 22 9.36 1.33 7.77
C ASN A 22 10.33 1.20 8.96
N PRO A 23 10.11 0.24 9.88
CA PRO A 23 10.95 0.04 11.06
C PRO A 23 12.46 -0.04 10.78
N LEU A 24 12.86 -0.59 9.62
CA LEU A 24 14.26 -0.67 9.21
C LEU A 24 14.93 0.72 9.16
N PHE A 25 14.23 1.72 8.61
CA PHE A 25 14.74 3.09 8.47
C PHE A 25 14.63 3.88 9.77
N GLN A 26 13.56 3.65 10.53
CA GLN A 26 13.35 4.28 11.85
C GLN A 26 14.39 3.82 12.88
N LYS A 27 14.65 2.51 12.93
CA LYS A 27 15.66 1.91 13.82
C LYS A 27 17.09 2.05 13.29
N LYS A 28 17.25 2.50 12.05
CA LYS A 28 18.55 2.62 11.37
C LYS A 28 19.30 1.27 11.34
N GLU A 29 18.58 0.19 11.06
CA GLU A 29 19.11 -1.19 11.01
C GLU A 29 19.52 -1.53 9.57
N GLY A 30 20.81 -1.74 9.32
CA GLY A 30 21.30 -1.97 7.96
C GLY A 30 22.75 -2.48 7.92
N TYR A 31 23.55 -1.89 7.03
CA TYR A 31 24.95 -2.28 6.82
C TYR A 31 25.81 -2.26 8.10
N GLY A 32 25.46 -1.40 9.06
CA GLY A 32 26.17 -1.25 10.33
C GLY A 32 27.21 -0.13 10.28
N LYS A 33 27.91 0.08 11.41
CA LYS A 33 28.89 1.17 11.60
C LYS A 33 28.34 2.58 11.34
N GLY A 34 27.02 2.76 11.50
CA GLY A 34 26.32 4.02 11.22
C GLY A 34 25.90 4.23 9.77
N CYS A 35 26.46 3.52 8.78
CA CYS A 35 26.03 3.68 7.37
C CYS A 35 24.69 2.98 7.09
N PRO A 36 23.83 3.53 6.21
CA PRO A 36 23.99 4.79 5.47
C PRO A 36 23.63 6.08 6.24
N TRP A 37 23.08 5.99 7.45
CA TRP A 37 22.48 7.14 8.13
C TRP A 37 23.46 8.18 8.68
N SER A 38 24.57 7.75 9.29
CA SER A 38 25.64 8.60 9.84
C SER A 38 26.99 8.22 9.22
N CYS A 39 26.96 7.86 7.93
CA CYS A 39 28.14 7.34 7.24
C CYS A 39 29.25 8.40 7.11
N PRO A 40 30.50 8.11 7.51
CA PRO A 40 31.58 9.10 7.55
C PRO A 40 31.95 9.64 6.17
N PHE A 41 31.61 8.92 5.10
CA PHE A 41 31.90 9.32 3.72
C PHE A 41 30.91 10.35 3.15
N TYR A 42 29.74 10.53 3.77
CA TYR A 42 28.71 11.46 3.29
C TYR A 42 28.57 12.70 4.19
N ASN A 43 29.09 12.64 5.43
CA ASN A 43 29.13 13.73 6.40
C ASN A 43 27.77 14.42 6.64
N LYS A 44 26.68 13.65 6.56
CA LYS A 44 25.33 14.08 6.94
C LYS A 44 24.70 13.03 7.84
N GLU A 45 23.82 13.48 8.72
CA GLU A 45 22.93 12.59 9.44
C GLU A 45 21.58 12.51 8.71
N ILE A 46 21.18 11.30 8.35
CA ILE A 46 19.90 11.02 7.70
C ILE A 46 18.87 10.63 8.76
N SER A 47 17.73 11.29 8.70
CA SER A 47 16.53 10.96 9.46
C SER A 47 15.34 10.87 8.51
N TYR A 48 14.31 10.16 8.94
CA TYR A 48 13.10 9.90 8.16
C TYR A 48 11.90 10.34 9.00
N ASN A 49 11.53 11.61 8.92
CA ASN A 49 10.30 12.07 9.57
C ASN A 49 9.12 11.72 8.68
N ILE A 50 8.14 11.01 9.23
CA ILE A 50 6.99 10.50 8.47
C ILE A 50 6.14 11.67 7.94
N GLU A 51 6.08 12.77 8.68
CA GLU A 51 5.35 14.00 8.34
C GLU A 51 5.91 14.73 7.11
N ASP A 52 7.15 14.44 6.70
CA ASP A 52 7.73 15.01 5.48
C ASP A 52 7.12 14.40 4.21
N TYR A 53 6.31 13.34 4.33
CA TYR A 53 5.74 12.57 3.22
C TYR A 53 4.21 12.47 3.23
N PRO A 54 3.47 13.59 3.38
CA PRO A 54 2.03 13.56 3.61
C PRO A 54 1.24 12.96 2.44
N GLN A 55 1.70 13.16 1.21
CA GLN A 55 1.02 12.61 0.03
C GLN A 55 1.23 11.09 -0.11
N THR A 56 2.40 10.58 0.28
CA THR A 56 2.65 9.14 0.31
C THR A 56 1.81 8.46 1.37
N ASN A 57 1.73 9.05 2.57
CA ASN A 57 0.90 8.51 3.65
C ASN A 57 -0.58 8.51 3.25
N LYS A 58 -1.07 9.61 2.66
CA LYS A 58 -2.44 9.70 2.13
C LYS A 58 -2.71 8.64 1.06
N LEU A 59 -1.78 8.40 0.13
CA LEU A 59 -1.93 7.36 -0.87
C LEU A 59 -2.07 5.98 -0.22
N ILE A 60 -1.19 5.64 0.72
CA ILE A 60 -1.19 4.33 1.38
C ILE A 60 -2.49 4.11 2.17
N GLU A 61 -2.98 5.14 2.86
CA GLU A 61 -4.21 5.08 3.65
C GLU A 61 -5.48 4.95 2.78
N ASN A 62 -5.47 5.49 1.56
CA ASN A 62 -6.66 5.62 0.72
C ASN A 62 -6.57 4.81 -0.59
N SER A 63 -5.60 3.90 -0.72
CA SER A 63 -5.47 3.05 -1.91
C SER A 63 -5.41 1.58 -1.56
N PHE A 64 -5.85 0.78 -2.52
CA PHE A 64 -5.67 -0.65 -2.55
C PHE A 64 -5.40 -1.04 -4.01
N VAL A 65 -4.87 -2.24 -4.19
CA VAL A 65 -4.61 -2.82 -5.51
C VAL A 65 -5.68 -3.87 -5.79
N VAL A 66 -6.16 -3.90 -7.04
CA VAL A 66 -7.09 -4.91 -7.51
C VAL A 66 -6.30 -6.07 -8.10
N CYS A 67 -6.10 -7.09 -7.27
CA CYS A 67 -5.50 -8.40 -7.51
C CYS A 67 -4.93 -8.92 -6.18
N SER A 68 -4.41 -10.14 -6.19
CA SER A 68 -3.51 -10.65 -5.16
C SER A 68 -2.15 -11.01 -5.77
N GLU A 69 -1.12 -11.12 -4.92
CA GLU A 69 0.23 -11.51 -5.35
C GLU A 69 0.24 -12.84 -6.15
N PRO A 70 -0.50 -13.89 -5.78
CA PRO A 70 -0.53 -15.13 -6.55
C PRO A 70 -1.33 -15.01 -7.87
N TYR A 71 -2.22 -14.02 -7.97
CA TYR A 71 -3.16 -13.86 -9.08
C TYR A 71 -3.19 -12.41 -9.59
N PRO A 72 -2.08 -11.91 -10.18
CA PRO A 72 -2.04 -10.56 -10.75
C PRO A 72 -3.09 -10.40 -11.86
N ILE A 73 -3.82 -9.28 -11.84
CA ILE A 73 -4.73 -8.91 -12.92
C ILE A 73 -3.92 -8.28 -14.05
N TYR A 74 -3.63 -9.10 -15.06
CA TYR A 74 -3.21 -8.65 -16.38
C TYR A 74 -4.44 -8.56 -17.30
N CYS A 75 -4.30 -8.87 -18.59
CA CYS A 75 -5.44 -9.02 -19.50
C CYS A 75 -6.33 -10.19 -19.05
N GLN A 76 -7.49 -9.87 -18.49
CA GLN A 76 -8.51 -10.84 -18.11
C GLN A 76 -9.64 -10.92 -19.14
N SER A 77 -10.44 -11.97 -19.09
CA SER A 77 -11.65 -12.05 -19.92
C SER A 77 -12.62 -10.92 -19.57
N LEU A 78 -13.37 -10.44 -20.56
CA LEU A 78 -14.40 -9.42 -20.34
C LEU A 78 -15.47 -9.91 -19.35
N GLU A 79 -15.78 -11.22 -19.38
CA GLU A 79 -16.69 -11.84 -18.43
C GLU A 79 -16.22 -11.67 -16.98
N LEU A 80 -14.95 -11.97 -16.68
CA LEU A 80 -14.41 -11.77 -15.33
C LEU A 80 -14.43 -10.29 -14.92
N MET A 81 -14.06 -9.40 -15.83
CA MET A 81 -14.07 -7.96 -15.56
C MET A 81 -15.48 -7.43 -15.28
N ASN A 82 -16.51 -7.98 -15.94
CA ASN A 82 -17.90 -7.63 -15.64
C ASN A 82 -18.27 -8.01 -14.20
N TYR A 83 -17.90 -9.20 -13.72
CA TYR A 83 -18.15 -9.58 -12.33
C TYR A 83 -17.44 -8.65 -11.32
N TYR A 84 -16.21 -8.24 -11.63
CA TYR A 84 -15.50 -7.27 -10.80
C TYR A 84 -16.25 -5.93 -10.75
N VAL A 85 -16.70 -5.41 -11.90
CA VAL A 85 -17.49 -4.17 -11.97
C VAL A 85 -18.76 -4.28 -11.13
N GLU A 86 -19.50 -5.39 -11.23
CA GLU A 86 -20.71 -5.60 -10.43
C GLU A 86 -20.41 -5.62 -8.92
N GLY A 87 -19.34 -6.29 -8.50
CA GLY A 87 -18.90 -6.30 -7.10
C GLY A 87 -18.54 -4.90 -6.59
N PHE A 88 -17.81 -4.12 -7.40
CA PHE A 88 -17.52 -2.72 -7.08
C PHE A 88 -18.79 -1.88 -6.97
N ARG A 89 -19.69 -1.95 -7.95
CA ARG A 89 -20.95 -1.18 -7.93
C ARG A 89 -21.76 -1.51 -6.69
N LYS A 90 -21.96 -2.79 -6.38
CA LYS A 90 -22.73 -3.22 -5.22
C LYS A 90 -22.18 -2.66 -3.91
N VAL A 91 -20.86 -2.70 -3.71
CA VAL A 91 -20.24 -2.13 -2.50
C VAL A 91 -20.37 -0.61 -2.45
N PHE A 92 -20.06 0.08 -3.55
CA PHE A 92 -19.99 1.55 -3.56
C PHE A 92 -21.37 2.22 -3.59
N GLU A 93 -22.37 1.58 -4.19
CA GLU A 93 -23.77 2.05 -4.14
C GLU A 93 -24.37 1.92 -2.73
N ASN A 94 -23.80 1.05 -1.87
CA ASN A 94 -24.24 0.84 -0.48
C ASN A 94 -23.15 1.21 0.54
N ILE A 95 -22.24 2.13 0.19
CA ILE A 95 -21.01 2.39 0.95
C ILE A 95 -21.27 2.77 2.41
N GLU A 96 -22.32 3.55 2.68
CA GLU A 96 -22.70 4.00 4.03
C GLU A 96 -23.15 2.84 4.94
N GLU A 97 -23.60 1.72 4.38
CA GLU A 97 -24.04 0.54 5.15
C GLU A 97 -22.87 -0.40 5.50
N VAL A 98 -21.75 -0.29 4.78
CA VAL A 98 -20.63 -1.25 4.83
C VAL A 98 -19.29 -0.61 5.23
N LEU A 99 -19.29 0.69 5.56
CA LEU A 99 -18.14 1.42 6.09
C LEU A 99 -17.79 1.00 7.53
#